data_AF-A0A355FCB1-F1
#
_entry.id   AF-A0A355FCB1-F1
#
_cell.length_a   1.000
_cell.length_b   1.000
_cell.length_c   1.000
_cell.angle_alpha   90.00
_cell.angle_beta   90.00
_cell.angle_gamma   90.00
#
_symmetry.space_group_name_H-M   'P 1'
#
loop_
_entity.id
_entity.type
_entity.pdbx_description
1 polymer ?
#
loop_
_entity_poly.entity_id
_entity_poly.type
_entity_poly.pdbx_seq_one_letter_code
_entity_poly.pdbx_strand_id
1 'polypeptide(L)' 'MRSDILVIGGGIIGLACARELARQGRRVEVVERLHAGS' A
#
# COMPACT_ATOMS: atom_id res chain seq x y z
N MET A 1 -2.54 -14.06 6.31
CA MET A 1 -2.67 -13.28 5.06
C MET A 1 -1.36 -13.39 4.29
N ARG A 2 -1.36 -13.67 2.98
CA ARG A 2 -0.12 -13.68 2.15
C ARG A 2 -0.22 -12.59 1.10
N SER A 3 0.57 -11.54 1.30
CA SER A 3 0.73 -10.41 0.38
C SER A 3 1.98 -10.65 -0.45
N ASP A 4 1.94 -10.36 -1.75
CA ASP A 4 3.10 -10.49 -2.64
C ASP A 4 4.04 -9.29 -2.48
N ILE A 5 3.49 -8.15 -2.04
CA ILE A 5 4.20 -6.88 -1.90
C ILE A 5 3.72 -6.18 -0.62
N LEU A 6 4.67 -5.68 0.17
CA LEU A 6 4.44 -4.82 1.34
C LEU A 6 4.93 -3.40 1.03
N VAL A 7 4.05 -2.41 1.20
CA VAL A 7 4.37 -0.99 1.09
C VAL A 7 4.39 -0.38 2.49
N ILE A 8 5.51 0.26 2.86
CA ILE A 8 5.67 0.92 4.14
C ILE A 8 5.50 2.43 3.93
N GLY A 9 4.48 3.01 4.57
CA GLY A 9 4.10 4.42 4.45
C GLY A 9 2.80 4.60 3.66
N GLY A 10 1.79 5.20 4.30
CA GLY A 10 0.45 5.47 3.77
C GLY A 10 0.25 6.89 3.22
N GLY A 11 1.34 7.63 2.99
CA GLY A 11 1.30 8.93 2.32
C GLY A 11 0.94 8.83 0.83
N ILE A 12 0.81 9.98 0.15
CA ILE A 12 0.35 10.06 -1.26
C ILE A 12 1.17 9.15 -2.20
N ILE A 13 2.49 9.10 -2.02
CA ILE A 13 3.39 8.30 -2.85
C ILE A 13 3.16 6.80 -2.57
N GLY A 14 3.10 6.41 -1.30
CA GLY A 14 2.89 5.01 -0.91
C GLY A 14 1.57 4.45 -1.41
N LEU A 15 0.49 5.23 -1.28
CA LEU A 15 -0.83 4.86 -1.80
C LEU A 15 -0.87 4.84 -3.33
N ALA A 16 -0.20 5.77 -4.00
CA ALA A 16 -0.10 5.75 -5.47
C ALA A 16 0.63 4.49 -5.97
N CYS A 17 1.76 4.12 -5.34
CA CYS A 17 2.49 2.89 -5.63
C CYS A 17 1.61 1.65 -5.37
N ALA A 18 0.98 1.57 -4.20
CA ALA A 18 0.12 0.44 -3.85
C ALA A 18 -1.05 0.30 -4.83
N ARG A 19 -1.66 1.42 -5.25
CA ARG A 19 -2.75 1.43 -6.23
C ARG A 19 -2.30 0.90 -7.59
N GLU A 20 -1.14 1.32 -8.08
CA GLU A 20 -0.64 0.87 -9.38
C GLU A 20 -0.30 -0.63 -9.36
N LEU A 21 0.35 -1.11 -8.30
CA LEU A 21 0.66 -2.52 -8.12
C LEU A 21 -0.61 -3.38 -7.99
N ALA A 22 -1.63 -2.89 -7.28
CA ALA A 22 -2.92 -3.57 -7.18
C ALA A 22 -3.65 -3.63 -8.54
N ARG A 23 -3.59 -2.56 -9.35
CA ARG A 23 -4.14 -2.55 -10.72
C ARG A 23 -3.48 -3.56 -11.65
N GLN A 24 -2.23 -3.92 -11.38
CA GLN A 24 -1.52 -4.99 -12.07
C GLN A 24 -1.85 -6.40 -11.54
N GLY A 25 -2.82 -6.52 -10.63
CA GLY A 25 -3.29 -7.79 -10.08
C GLY A 25 -2.45 -8.35 -8.93
N ARG A 26 -1.54 -7.56 -8.35
CA ARG A 26 -0.73 -7.98 -7.20
C ARG A 26 -1.52 -7.87 -5.89
N ARG A 27 -1.30 -8.81 -4.96
CA ARG A 27 -1.78 -8.65 -3.58
C ARG A 27 -0.83 -7.73 -2.82
N VAL A 28 -1.29 -6.52 -2.55
CA VAL A 28 -0.50 -5.48 -1.89
C VAL A 28 -1.08 -5.19 -0.51
N GLU A 29 -0.19 -5.08 0.46
CA GLU A 29 -0.52 -4.62 1.81
C GLU A 29 0.23 -3.33 2.11
N VAL A 30 -0.47 -2.36 2.72
CA VAL A 30 0.11 -1.08 3.10
C VAL A 30 0.12 -1.00 4.62
N VAL A 31 1.28 -0.68 5.20
CA VAL A 31 1.43 -0.45 6.63
C VAL A 31 1.82 1.00 6.85
N GLU A 32 1.02 1.71 7.65
CA GLU A 32 1.25 3.08 8.07
C GLU A 32 1.22 3.13 9.60
N ARG A 33 2.07 3.97 10.18
CA ARG A 33 2.16 4.17 11.63
C ARG A 33 1.01 5.03 12.16
N LEU A 34 0.56 6.00 11.36
CA LEU A 34 -0.53 6.91 11.71
C LEU A 34 -1.88 6.40 11.20
N HIS A 35 -2.97 7.01 11.63
CA HIS A 35 -4.28 6.71 11.04
C HIS A 35 -4.35 7.29 9.63
N ALA A 36 -4.98 6.55 8.71
CA ALA A 36 -5.22 7.04 7.38
C ALA A 36 -6.01 8.37 7.42
N GLY A 37 -5.46 9.42 6.80
CA GLY A 37 -6.10 10.73 6.73
C GLY A 37 -5.93 11.63 7.97
N SER A 38 -4.99 11.31 8.87
CA SER A 38 -4.56 12.23 9.94
C SER A 38 -3.68 13.37 9.43
#